data_AF-A0A7X8X1M1-F1
#
_entry.id   AF-A0A7X8X1M1-F1
#
_cell.length_a   1.000
_cell.length_b   1.000
_cell.length_c   1.000
_cell.angle_alpha   90.00
_cell.angle_beta   90.00
_cell.angle_gamma   90.00
#
_symmetry.space_group_name_H-M   'P 1'
#
loop_
_entity.id
_entity.type
_entity.pdbx_description
1 polymer ?
#
loop_
_entity_poly.entity_id
_entity_poly.type
_entity_poly.pdbx_seq_one_letter_code
_entity_poly.pdbx_strand_id
1 'polypeptide(L)'
;ETNDRITAKRFIEKMDSLKIYEFFLISEDENLLVEVKNKNGFSNCILKLNHLNHNKTIFNRVFIPIDLIDKETVKSFLKRAYTVYTEANTLIERKKAILAGVHGIITSEPVDLLKCYNEFLKDTQVRDVFFIAHRGLHNGYKESISPENSLETALYVANSGAEIIEIDVHLTLDDEVVVIHDFKTNRVSKDKRVVSKTTLNRLEEVKLKKTNVQKGLSQIKSLKDFLTPFKDKDVNFFIEIKPISRKLVINTIKVLEELNMKERAVFISFGFKNIVWKKTYLTTINNGYLYSKDFSSNGTFLDLLIFLISLDSTFNPQYQNIKEDIVRKLNNYGITVWPWTVDGIKDIYRVYTMGVMGITTNNFDSVKDEFLYLSINENYDYIIGSELEIFVNNYSLSGKNTQRRGNLMLVSDGDTGIRYHKNKIIEAKNEGVAYFYFNVPIKLPNGEKINKTTELFKVNVKLK
;
A
#
# COMPACT_ATOMS: atom_id res chain seq x y z
N GLU A 1 -2.58 -18.07 18.49
CA GLU A 1 -1.33 -18.31 17.74
C GLU A 1 -0.86 -19.73 17.99
N THR A 2 -0.44 -20.47 16.96
CA THR A 2 0.13 -21.82 17.13
C THR A 2 0.95 -22.25 15.92
N ASN A 3 2.02 -23.02 16.17
CA ASN A 3 2.74 -23.78 15.14
C ASN A 3 2.43 -25.30 15.25
N ASP A 4 1.64 -25.71 16.24
CA ASP A 4 1.22 -27.11 16.40
C ASP A 4 0.01 -27.44 15.53
N ARG A 5 0.23 -28.30 14.54
CA ARG A 5 -0.79 -28.71 13.57
C ARG A 5 -1.95 -29.46 14.21
N ILE A 6 -1.71 -30.21 15.29
CA ILE A 6 -2.76 -30.96 15.99
C ILE A 6 -3.72 -29.99 16.67
N THR A 7 -3.19 -29.01 17.40
CA THR A 7 -3.96 -27.95 18.04
C THR A 7 -4.76 -27.15 17.02
N ALA A 8 -4.13 -26.74 15.91
CA ALA A 8 -4.82 -26.00 14.85
C ALA A 8 -5.96 -26.83 14.23
N LYS A 9 -5.73 -28.11 13.92
CA LYS A 9 -6.77 -29.00 13.39
C LYS A 9 -7.95 -29.15 14.36
N ARG A 10 -7.69 -29.41 15.65
CA ARG A 10 -8.73 -29.51 16.68
C ARG A 10 -9.51 -28.21 16.82
N PHE A 11 -8.84 -27.07 16.74
CA PHE A 11 -9.49 -25.76 16.78
C PHE A 11 -10.43 -25.57 15.58
N ILE A 12 -9.99 -25.88 14.37
CA ILE A 12 -10.83 -25.77 13.15
C ILE A 12 -12.04 -26.69 13.25
N GLU A 13 -11.86 -27.97 13.61
CA GLU A 13 -12.96 -28.92 13.79
C GLU A 13 -13.97 -28.40 14.83
N LYS A 14 -13.47 -27.76 15.90
CA LYS A 14 -14.33 -27.13 16.91
C LYS A 14 -15.07 -25.92 16.34
N MET A 15 -14.41 -25.03 15.61
CA MET A 15 -15.03 -23.87 14.97
C MET A 15 -16.12 -24.29 13.98
N ASP A 16 -15.84 -25.28 13.14
CA ASP A 16 -16.81 -25.86 12.19
C ASP A 16 -18.01 -26.47 12.92
N SER A 17 -17.79 -27.21 14.01
CA SER A 17 -18.88 -27.78 14.84
C SER A 17 -19.79 -26.70 15.46
N LEU A 18 -19.23 -25.51 15.73
CA LEU A 18 -19.94 -24.35 16.25
C LEU A 18 -20.53 -23.47 15.15
N LYS A 19 -20.31 -23.80 13.87
CA LYS A 19 -20.66 -22.97 12.70
C LYS A 19 -20.01 -21.58 12.75
N ILE A 20 -18.81 -21.50 13.30
CA ILE A 20 -17.98 -20.29 13.30
C ILE A 20 -17.01 -20.41 12.13
N TYR A 21 -17.20 -19.59 11.10
CA TYR A 21 -16.37 -19.62 9.89
C TYR A 21 -15.33 -18.50 9.85
N GLU A 22 -15.50 -17.47 10.68
CA GLU A 22 -14.58 -16.35 10.78
C GLU A 22 -13.75 -16.46 12.06
N PHE A 23 -12.44 -16.63 11.89
CA PHE A 23 -11.46 -16.59 12.96
C PHE A 23 -10.10 -16.19 12.41
N PHE A 24 -9.24 -15.69 13.29
CA PHE A 24 -7.85 -15.39 12.95
C PHE A 24 -6.95 -16.55 13.38
N LEU A 25 -6.07 -16.98 12.48
CA LEU A 25 -5.01 -17.95 12.79
C LEU A 25 -3.66 -17.33 12.46
N ILE A 26 -2.80 -17.26 13.48
CA ILE A 26 -1.45 -16.73 13.37
C ILE A 26 -0.49 -17.89 13.57
N SER A 27 0.44 -18.06 12.63
CA SER A 27 1.45 -19.12 12.64
C SER A 27 2.68 -18.70 11.84
N GLU A 28 3.83 -19.25 12.21
CA GLU A 28 5.07 -19.18 11.42
C GLU A 28 5.15 -20.33 10.41
N ASP A 29 4.36 -21.40 10.59
CA ASP A 29 4.27 -22.51 9.63
C ASP A 29 3.32 -22.15 8.48
N GLU A 30 3.90 -21.68 7.39
CA GLU A 30 3.16 -21.33 6.17
C GLU A 30 2.33 -22.52 5.63
N ASN A 31 2.83 -23.76 5.75
CA ASN A 31 2.11 -24.94 5.28
C ASN A 31 0.88 -25.22 6.14
N LEU A 32 0.96 -25.00 7.45
CA LEU A 32 -0.19 -25.09 8.33
C LEU A 32 -1.27 -24.09 7.90
N LEU A 33 -0.90 -22.83 7.68
CA LEU A 33 -1.85 -21.81 7.23
C LEU A 33 -2.50 -22.17 5.88
N VAL A 34 -1.73 -22.77 4.94
CA VAL A 34 -2.28 -23.28 3.67
C VAL A 34 -3.31 -24.37 3.93
N GLU A 35 -3.00 -25.34 4.78
CA GLU A 35 -3.90 -26.44 5.12
C GLU A 35 -5.21 -25.93 5.73
N VAL A 36 -5.11 -24.99 6.67
CA VAL A 36 -6.26 -24.35 7.31
C VAL A 36 -7.12 -23.61 6.29
N LYS A 37 -6.51 -22.78 5.44
CA LYS A 37 -7.24 -21.98 4.45
C LYS A 37 -7.92 -22.85 3.39
N ASN A 38 -7.32 -23.99 3.03
CA ASN A 38 -7.95 -24.95 2.11
C ASN A 38 -9.16 -25.68 2.73
N LYS A 39 -9.13 -25.94 4.04
CA LYS A 39 -10.27 -26.56 4.76
C LYS A 39 -11.37 -25.55 5.07
N ASN A 40 -10.99 -24.34 5.46
CA ASN A 40 -11.89 -23.26 5.80
C ASN A 40 -11.45 -21.96 5.09
N GLY A 41 -12.05 -21.70 3.93
CA GLY A 41 -11.70 -20.57 3.07
C GLY A 41 -11.97 -19.18 3.66
N PHE A 42 -12.76 -19.09 4.74
CA PHE A 42 -13.07 -17.85 5.43
C PHE A 42 -12.10 -17.52 6.58
N SER A 43 -11.18 -18.44 6.89
CA SER A 43 -10.17 -18.20 7.91
C SER A 43 -9.23 -17.04 7.54
N ASN A 44 -9.06 -16.12 8.48
CA ASN A 44 -8.09 -15.03 8.38
C ASN A 44 -6.72 -15.55 8.82
N CYS A 45 -6.07 -16.30 7.93
CA CYS A 45 -4.70 -16.78 8.12
C CYS A 45 -3.71 -15.63 7.99
N ILE A 46 -2.86 -15.46 9.00
CA ILE A 46 -1.82 -14.41 9.09
C ILE A 46 -0.48 -15.10 9.30
N LEU A 47 0.47 -14.86 8.39
CA LEU A 47 1.82 -15.38 8.52
C LEU A 47 2.62 -14.53 9.50
N LYS A 48 3.19 -15.15 10.53
CA LYS A 48 4.09 -14.49 11.48
C LYS A 48 5.51 -14.44 10.94
N LEU A 49 6.07 -13.22 10.89
CA LEU A 49 7.41 -12.95 10.41
C LEU A 49 8.31 -12.59 11.60
N ASN A 50 9.20 -13.51 11.99
CA ASN A 50 10.16 -13.26 13.07
C ASN A 50 11.36 -12.39 12.64
N HIS A 51 11.56 -12.24 11.33
CA HIS A 51 12.56 -11.37 10.74
C HIS A 51 11.96 -10.62 9.55
N LEU A 52 12.41 -9.40 9.30
CA LEU A 52 11.96 -8.59 8.16
C LEU A 52 12.56 -9.05 6.82
N ASN A 53 13.54 -9.96 6.85
CA ASN A 53 14.06 -10.59 5.65
C ASN A 53 13.05 -11.61 5.12
N HIS A 54 12.78 -11.52 3.81
CA HIS A 54 12.06 -12.50 2.99
C HIS A 54 10.55 -12.28 2.86
N ASN A 55 10.18 -11.43 1.91
CA ASN A 55 8.81 -11.20 1.43
C ASN A 55 8.31 -12.37 0.54
N LYS A 56 8.63 -13.59 0.96
CA LYS A 56 8.14 -14.83 0.38
C LYS A 56 6.97 -15.30 1.24
N THR A 57 5.85 -14.62 1.13
CA THR A 57 4.61 -15.08 1.75
C THR A 57 3.53 -15.17 0.71
N ILE A 58 2.79 -16.27 0.76
CA ILE A 58 1.62 -16.46 -0.08
C ILE A 58 0.39 -15.70 0.42
N PHE A 59 0.45 -15.19 1.65
CA PHE A 59 -0.64 -14.55 2.36
C PHE A 59 -0.51 -13.03 2.27
N ASN A 60 -1.60 -12.35 1.94
CA ASN A 60 -1.68 -10.89 1.94
C ASN A 60 -1.77 -10.26 3.35
N ARG A 61 -1.73 -11.07 4.42
CA ARG A 61 -1.73 -10.62 5.82
C ARG A 61 -0.49 -11.15 6.52
N VAL A 62 0.23 -10.26 7.19
CA VAL A 62 1.44 -10.60 7.94
C VAL A 62 1.33 -10.12 9.38
N PHE A 63 1.87 -10.89 10.30
CA PHE A 63 2.09 -10.48 11.68
C PHE A 63 3.57 -10.13 11.84
N ILE A 64 3.84 -8.93 12.35
CA ILE A 64 5.19 -8.44 12.62
C ILE A 64 5.29 -8.15 14.13
N PRO A 65 6.27 -8.72 14.84
CA PRO A 65 6.56 -8.41 16.23
C PRO A 65 6.71 -6.89 16.48
N ILE A 66 6.19 -6.41 17.61
CA ILE A 66 6.08 -4.97 17.91
C ILE A 66 7.43 -4.24 18.01
N ASP A 67 8.49 -4.94 18.37
CA ASP A 67 9.87 -4.46 18.38
C ASP A 67 10.38 -4.14 16.96
N LEU A 68 9.89 -4.88 15.95
CA LEU A 68 10.20 -4.66 14.53
C LEU A 68 9.23 -3.71 13.82
N ILE A 69 8.18 -3.23 14.50
CA ILE A 69 7.25 -2.26 13.92
C ILE A 69 7.86 -0.86 13.94
N ASP A 70 7.91 -0.24 12.78
CA ASP A 70 8.08 1.20 12.59
C ASP A 70 7.27 1.64 11.35
N LYS A 71 7.20 2.94 11.10
CA LYS A 71 6.39 3.49 10.01
C LYS A 71 6.89 3.06 8.63
N GLU A 72 8.20 3.04 8.40
CA GLU A 72 8.82 2.67 7.12
C GLU A 72 8.66 1.17 6.84
N THR A 73 8.88 0.34 7.85
CA THR A 73 8.65 -1.10 7.81
C THR A 73 7.20 -1.37 7.41
N VAL A 74 6.21 -0.79 8.11
CA VAL A 74 4.80 -0.96 7.76
C VAL A 74 4.54 -0.47 6.33
N LYS A 75 4.97 0.75 5.98
CA LYS A 75 4.80 1.33 4.64
C LYS A 75 5.32 0.42 3.53
N SER A 76 6.47 -0.23 3.72
CA SER A 76 7.04 -1.16 2.74
C SER A 76 6.14 -2.36 2.43
N PHE A 77 5.43 -2.88 3.43
CA PHE A 77 4.43 -3.95 3.26
C PHE A 77 3.17 -3.42 2.58
N LEU A 78 2.69 -2.24 2.98
CA LEU A 78 1.47 -1.65 2.40
C LEU A 78 1.65 -1.31 0.91
N LYS A 79 2.83 -0.83 0.50
CA LYS A 79 3.20 -0.56 -0.90
C LYS A 79 3.10 -1.81 -1.78
N ARG A 80 3.15 -3.00 -1.17
CA ARG A 80 3.04 -4.31 -1.81
C ARG A 80 1.69 -4.96 -1.60
N ALA A 81 0.69 -4.19 -1.16
CA ALA A 81 -0.67 -4.65 -0.88
C ALA A 81 -0.79 -5.71 0.23
N TYR A 82 0.16 -5.75 1.17
CA TYR A 82 -0.01 -6.50 2.42
C TYR A 82 -0.79 -5.69 3.45
N THR A 83 -1.47 -6.38 4.35
CA THR A 83 -1.94 -5.80 5.62
C THR A 83 -1.10 -6.34 6.77
N VAL A 84 -0.73 -5.43 7.68
CA VAL A 84 0.19 -5.71 8.79
C VAL A 84 -0.58 -5.80 10.09
N TYR A 85 -0.32 -6.84 10.86
CA TYR A 85 -0.84 -7.05 12.21
C TYR A 85 0.32 -7.10 13.19
N THR A 86 0.05 -6.76 14.45
CA THR A 86 1.04 -6.89 15.53
C THR A 86 0.33 -7.18 16.85
N GLU A 87 1.09 -7.52 17.88
CA GLU A 87 0.60 -7.61 19.25
C GLU A 87 1.07 -6.39 20.04
N ALA A 88 0.18 -5.78 20.84
CA ALA A 88 0.55 -4.65 21.69
C ALA A 88 -0.27 -4.64 22.98
N ASN A 89 0.42 -4.71 24.13
CA ASN A 89 -0.20 -4.87 25.43
C ASN A 89 0.13 -3.72 26.40
N THR A 90 1.14 -2.91 26.12
CA THR A 90 1.42 -1.67 26.87
C THR A 90 0.89 -0.42 26.15
N LEU A 91 0.72 0.70 26.88
CA LEU A 91 0.31 1.99 26.29
C LEU A 91 1.26 2.43 25.16
N ILE A 92 2.58 2.32 25.39
CA ILE A 92 3.61 2.71 24.43
C ILE A 92 3.54 1.84 23.18
N GLU A 93 3.44 0.52 23.34
CA GLU A 93 3.29 -0.42 22.22
C GLU A 93 2.04 -0.14 21.39
N ARG A 94 0.89 0.10 22.03
CA ARG A 94 -0.37 0.38 21.31
C ARG A 94 -0.26 1.67 20.52
N LYS A 95 0.29 2.73 21.11
CA LYS A 95 0.51 4.00 20.40
C LYS A 95 1.50 3.83 19.25
N LYS A 96 2.61 3.11 19.47
CA LYS A 96 3.60 2.78 18.43
C LYS A 96 2.93 2.06 17.25
N ALA A 97 2.15 1.01 17.53
CA ALA A 97 1.44 0.23 16.52
C ALA A 97 0.43 1.08 15.71
N ILE A 98 -0.40 1.88 16.39
CA ILE A 98 -1.38 2.76 15.73
C ILE A 98 -0.69 3.78 14.85
N LEU A 99 0.33 4.48 15.37
CA LEU A 99 1.05 5.55 14.66
C LEU A 99 1.90 5.02 13.50
N ALA A 100 2.40 3.79 13.58
CA ALA A 100 3.06 3.11 12.47
C ALA A 100 2.07 2.70 11.35
N GLY A 101 0.77 2.66 11.64
CA GLY A 101 -0.25 2.37 10.64
C GLY A 101 -0.53 0.88 10.43
N VAL A 102 -0.32 0.01 11.43
CA VAL A 102 -0.71 -1.41 11.33
C VAL A 102 -2.23 -1.55 11.16
N HIS A 103 -2.70 -2.55 10.41
CA HIS A 103 -4.13 -2.80 10.14
C HIS A 103 -4.88 -3.39 11.33
N GLY A 104 -4.23 -4.22 12.13
CA GLY A 104 -4.83 -4.81 13.31
C GLY A 104 -3.83 -4.96 14.45
N ILE A 105 -4.35 -4.86 15.67
CA ILE A 105 -3.59 -5.04 16.91
C ILE A 105 -4.27 -6.14 17.70
N ILE A 106 -3.50 -7.19 18.02
CA ILE A 106 -3.91 -8.26 18.92
C ILE A 106 -3.53 -7.84 20.34
N THR A 107 -4.45 -8.02 21.29
CA THR A 107 -4.23 -7.67 22.69
C THR A 107 -5.18 -8.44 23.61
N SER A 108 -4.75 -8.71 24.84
CA SER A 108 -5.65 -9.19 25.90
C SER A 108 -6.53 -8.08 26.49
N GLU A 109 -6.19 -6.81 26.24
CA GLU A 109 -6.79 -5.63 26.87
C GLU A 109 -7.49 -4.72 25.83
N PRO A 110 -8.56 -5.20 25.16
CA PRO A 110 -9.19 -4.47 24.06
C PRO A 110 -9.79 -3.13 24.50
N VAL A 111 -10.24 -3.00 25.75
CA VAL A 111 -10.80 -1.76 26.29
C VAL A 111 -9.75 -0.64 26.31
N ASP A 112 -8.51 -0.94 26.68
CA ASP A 112 -7.45 0.07 26.72
C ASP A 112 -6.95 0.43 25.32
N LEU A 113 -6.98 -0.52 24.37
CA LEU A 113 -6.76 -0.21 22.96
C LEU A 113 -7.85 0.74 22.42
N LEU A 114 -9.12 0.52 22.76
CA LEU A 114 -10.21 1.42 22.39
C LEU A 114 -10.05 2.83 22.99
N LYS A 115 -9.57 2.93 24.24
CA LYS A 115 -9.20 4.23 24.84
C LYS A 115 -8.11 4.93 24.02
N CYS A 116 -7.07 4.20 23.61
CA CYS A 116 -6.00 4.75 22.77
C CYS A 116 -6.54 5.31 21.44
N TYR A 117 -7.49 4.63 20.79
CA TYR A 117 -8.15 5.13 19.58
C TYR A 117 -8.97 6.39 19.82
N ASN A 118 -9.70 6.46 20.94
CA ASN A 118 -10.56 7.60 21.28
C ASN A 118 -9.78 8.88 21.62
N GLU A 119 -8.49 8.78 21.91
CA GLU A 119 -7.62 9.95 22.11
C GLU A 119 -7.25 10.67 20.81
N PHE A 120 -7.34 10.00 19.66
CA PHE A 120 -7.07 10.63 18.37
C PHE A 120 -8.22 11.56 17.98
N LEU A 121 -7.87 12.69 17.38
CA LEU A 121 -8.87 13.60 16.85
C LEU A 121 -9.66 12.91 15.73
N LYS A 122 -10.91 13.32 15.55
CA LYS A 122 -11.69 12.90 14.39
C LYS A 122 -10.93 13.21 13.09
N ASP A 123 -11.07 12.33 12.11
CA ASP A 123 -10.45 12.44 10.78
C ASP A 123 -8.90 12.48 10.82
N THR A 124 -8.33 11.77 11.81
CA THR A 124 -6.88 11.54 11.88
C THR A 124 -6.45 10.42 10.95
N GLN A 125 -5.53 10.74 10.04
CA GLN A 125 -4.85 9.79 9.17
C GLN A 125 -3.49 9.41 9.76
N VAL A 126 -3.39 8.16 10.20
CA VAL A 126 -2.13 7.54 10.66
C VAL A 126 -1.41 6.79 9.54
N ARG A 127 -2.11 6.46 8.45
CA ARG A 127 -1.55 5.85 7.25
C ARG A 127 -1.49 6.87 6.13
N ASP A 128 -0.43 6.79 5.35
CA ASP A 128 -0.33 7.53 4.11
C ASP A 128 -1.10 6.81 2.99
N VAL A 129 -1.68 7.59 2.07
CA VAL A 129 -2.38 7.09 0.88
C VAL A 129 -1.40 7.10 -0.28
N PHE A 130 -1.19 5.95 -0.92
CA PHE A 130 -0.30 5.87 -2.08
C PHE A 130 -0.93 6.50 -3.32
N PHE A 131 -0.12 7.16 -4.16
CA PHE A 131 -0.54 7.60 -5.49
C PHE A 131 0.13 6.73 -6.54
N ILE A 132 -0.67 6.03 -7.33
CA ILE A 132 -0.22 5.10 -8.36
C ILE A 132 -0.25 5.82 -9.70
N ALA A 133 0.92 5.95 -10.33
CA ALA A 133 1.05 6.55 -11.65
C ALA A 133 0.49 5.59 -12.71
N HIS A 134 -0.72 5.87 -13.20
CA HIS A 134 -1.43 5.02 -14.16
C HIS A 134 -0.74 5.04 -15.52
N ARG A 135 -0.09 3.94 -15.88
CA ARG A 135 0.67 3.79 -17.14
C ARG A 135 1.77 4.87 -17.30
N GLY A 136 2.28 5.38 -16.18
CA GLY A 136 3.19 6.53 -16.09
C GLY A 136 2.48 7.89 -16.11
N LEU A 137 3.14 8.91 -16.68
CA LEU A 137 2.63 10.27 -16.87
C LEU A 137 2.36 10.54 -18.36
N HIS A 138 1.18 10.16 -18.83
CA HIS A 138 0.77 10.37 -20.22
C HIS A 138 -0.29 11.47 -20.39
N ASN A 139 -1.00 11.85 -19.33
CA ASN A 139 -1.97 12.95 -19.33
C ASN A 139 -1.53 14.18 -18.50
N GLY A 140 -0.26 14.24 -18.08
CA GLY A 140 0.29 15.36 -17.31
C GLY A 140 0.41 16.65 -18.12
N TYR A 141 -0.18 17.73 -17.62
CA TYR A 141 -0.16 19.04 -18.27
C TYR A 141 1.26 19.61 -18.16
N LYS A 142 1.89 19.94 -19.29
CA LYS A 142 3.29 20.46 -19.46
C LYS A 142 4.43 19.44 -19.38
N GLU A 143 4.31 18.34 -18.62
CA GLU A 143 5.41 17.41 -18.37
C GLU A 143 5.28 16.04 -19.07
N SER A 144 4.19 15.76 -19.80
CA SER A 144 4.03 14.50 -20.54
C SER A 144 5.04 14.36 -21.68
N ILE A 145 5.99 13.42 -21.53
CA ILE A 145 7.12 13.23 -22.46
C ILE A 145 6.92 12.08 -23.47
N SER A 146 5.99 11.15 -23.22
CA SER A 146 5.69 10.02 -24.12
C SER A 146 4.30 9.45 -23.83
N PRO A 147 3.67 8.68 -24.75
CA PRO A 147 2.41 8.01 -24.49
C PRO A 147 2.47 7.04 -23.31
N GLU A 148 1.29 6.66 -22.86
CA GLU A 148 1.08 5.67 -21.81
C GLU A 148 1.88 4.38 -22.03
N ASN A 149 2.25 3.69 -20.95
CA ASN A 149 2.95 2.40 -20.98
C ASN A 149 4.31 2.43 -21.72
N SER A 150 4.91 3.62 -21.89
CA SER A 150 6.28 3.77 -22.39
C SER A 150 7.31 3.77 -21.26
N LEU A 151 8.51 3.29 -21.54
CA LEU A 151 9.60 3.24 -20.54
C LEU A 151 9.95 4.65 -20.06
N GLU A 152 9.93 5.62 -20.96
CA GLU A 152 10.27 7.01 -20.68
C GLU A 152 9.32 7.62 -19.66
N THR A 153 8.02 7.43 -19.83
CA THR A 153 7.04 7.98 -18.89
C THR A 153 7.10 7.31 -17.52
N ALA A 154 7.39 6.00 -17.48
CA ALA A 154 7.60 5.27 -16.23
C ALA A 154 8.86 5.72 -15.49
N LEU A 155 9.98 5.90 -16.20
CA LEU A 155 11.22 6.44 -15.63
C LEU A 155 11.02 7.87 -15.11
N TYR A 156 10.24 8.68 -15.82
CA TYR A 156 9.93 10.04 -15.41
C TYR A 156 9.19 10.07 -14.07
N VAL A 157 8.10 9.31 -13.93
CA VAL A 157 7.33 9.29 -12.67
C VAL A 157 8.12 8.68 -11.52
N ALA A 158 8.93 7.63 -11.77
CA ALA A 158 9.82 7.07 -10.75
C ALA A 158 10.82 8.12 -10.24
N ASN A 159 11.45 8.86 -11.15
CA ASN A 159 12.39 9.93 -10.77
C ASN A 159 11.66 11.16 -10.17
N SER A 160 10.35 11.27 -10.36
CA SER A 160 9.50 12.29 -9.74
C SER A 160 8.87 11.84 -8.42
N GLY A 161 9.26 10.66 -7.91
CA GLY A 161 8.86 10.16 -6.59
C GLY A 161 7.67 9.22 -6.56
N ALA A 162 7.20 8.71 -7.70
CA ALA A 162 6.17 7.69 -7.70
C ALA A 162 6.68 6.40 -7.05
N GLU A 163 6.04 6.01 -5.96
CA GLU A 163 6.35 4.78 -5.23
C GLU A 163 5.76 3.53 -5.93
N ILE A 164 4.69 3.74 -6.71
CA ILE A 164 3.99 2.69 -7.44
C ILE A 164 3.65 3.18 -8.85
N ILE A 165 3.94 2.36 -9.85
CA ILE A 165 3.58 2.57 -11.26
C ILE A 165 2.64 1.45 -11.67
N GLU A 166 1.50 1.79 -12.28
CA GLU A 166 0.62 0.80 -12.91
C GLU A 166 1.02 0.63 -14.38
N ILE A 167 1.01 -0.61 -14.87
CA ILE A 167 1.30 -0.96 -16.26
C ILE A 167 0.39 -2.08 -16.75
N ASP A 168 0.13 -2.08 -18.06
CA ASP A 168 -0.65 -3.11 -18.72
C ASP A 168 0.22 -4.08 -19.51
N VAL A 169 -0.12 -5.37 -19.49
CA VAL A 169 0.64 -6.38 -20.26
C VAL A 169 -0.23 -7.24 -21.18
N HIS A 170 0.34 -7.62 -22.33
CA HIS A 170 -0.22 -8.58 -23.29
C HIS A 170 0.83 -9.59 -23.73
N LEU A 171 0.37 -10.64 -24.41
CA LEU A 171 1.23 -11.58 -25.12
C LEU A 171 1.34 -11.23 -26.61
N THR A 172 2.54 -11.36 -27.14
CA THR A 172 2.85 -11.32 -28.57
C THR A 172 2.54 -12.66 -29.25
N LEU A 173 2.76 -12.74 -30.58
CA LEU A 173 2.61 -13.99 -31.35
C LEU A 173 3.57 -15.09 -30.89
N ASP A 174 4.77 -14.70 -30.49
CA ASP A 174 5.88 -15.55 -30.02
C ASP A 174 5.91 -15.68 -28.49
N ASP A 175 4.78 -15.39 -27.81
CA ASP A 175 4.57 -15.55 -26.37
C ASP A 175 5.44 -14.71 -25.44
N GLU A 176 6.08 -13.67 -25.97
CA GLU A 176 6.75 -12.65 -25.18
C GLU A 176 5.73 -11.72 -24.52
N VAL A 177 6.06 -11.21 -23.34
CA VAL A 177 5.21 -10.26 -22.62
C VAL A 177 5.59 -8.84 -23.02
N VAL A 178 4.63 -8.03 -23.45
CA VAL A 178 4.84 -6.63 -23.86
C VAL A 178 4.00 -5.67 -23.05
N VAL A 179 4.51 -4.46 -22.85
CA VAL A 179 3.84 -3.40 -22.07
C VAL A 179 3.03 -2.50 -22.99
N ILE A 180 1.70 -2.60 -22.94
CA ILE A 180 0.73 -1.84 -23.74
C ILE A 180 -0.69 -2.05 -23.20
N HIS A 181 -1.56 -1.04 -23.25
CA HIS A 181 -2.95 -1.20 -22.78
C HIS A 181 -3.85 -1.95 -23.77
N ASP A 182 -3.87 -1.54 -25.03
CA ASP A 182 -4.82 -2.02 -26.03
C ASP A 182 -4.34 -3.32 -26.70
N PHE A 183 -5.27 -4.15 -27.18
CA PHE A 183 -4.94 -5.32 -28.04
C PHE A 183 -4.35 -4.93 -29.41
N LYS A 184 -4.41 -3.64 -29.77
CA LYS A 184 -3.96 -3.08 -31.04
C LYS A 184 -3.20 -1.78 -30.80
N THR A 185 -2.20 -1.49 -31.62
CA THR A 185 -1.35 -0.29 -31.46
C THR A 185 -2.00 1.01 -31.92
N ASN A 186 -3.18 0.97 -32.55
CA ASN A 186 -3.82 2.08 -33.27
C ASN A 186 -3.95 3.39 -32.46
N ARG A 187 -4.24 3.29 -31.16
CA ARG A 187 -4.45 4.47 -30.31
C ARG A 187 -3.14 5.18 -30.03
N VAL A 188 -2.07 4.43 -29.81
CA VAL A 188 -0.75 4.94 -29.40
C VAL A 188 0.27 5.04 -30.53
N SER A 189 0.00 4.51 -31.72
CA SER A 189 0.89 4.56 -32.89
C SER A 189 0.13 4.79 -34.20
N LYS A 190 0.87 5.24 -35.24
CA LYS A 190 0.39 5.25 -36.63
C LYS A 190 0.58 3.90 -37.32
N ASP A 191 1.57 3.11 -36.89
CA ASP A 191 1.76 1.73 -37.33
C ASP A 191 0.73 0.85 -36.61
N LYS A 192 -0.18 0.25 -37.37
CA LYS A 192 -1.35 -0.47 -36.87
C LYS A 192 -1.08 -1.97 -36.88
N ARG A 193 -0.84 -2.54 -35.70
CA ARG A 193 -0.60 -3.96 -35.49
C ARG A 193 -1.57 -4.52 -34.46
N VAL A 194 -1.85 -5.82 -34.58
CA VAL A 194 -2.55 -6.58 -33.54
C VAL A 194 -1.49 -7.28 -32.71
N VAL A 195 -1.45 -6.99 -31.40
CA VAL A 195 -0.36 -7.38 -30.50
C VAL A 195 -0.16 -8.90 -30.52
N SER A 196 -1.23 -9.66 -30.32
CA SER A 196 -1.23 -11.14 -30.32
C SER A 196 -0.94 -11.79 -31.68
N LYS A 197 -0.85 -11.01 -32.76
CA LYS A 197 -0.53 -11.49 -34.12
C LYS A 197 0.80 -10.96 -34.65
N THR A 198 1.61 -10.35 -33.80
CA THR A 198 2.90 -9.77 -34.16
C THR A 198 3.95 -10.26 -33.19
N THR A 199 5.12 -10.65 -33.68
CA THR A 199 6.27 -11.06 -32.84
C THR A 199 6.84 -9.88 -32.06
N LEU A 200 7.54 -10.13 -30.95
CA LEU A 200 8.15 -9.07 -30.14
C LEU A 200 9.06 -8.16 -30.97
N ASN A 201 10.03 -8.74 -31.69
CA ASN A 201 10.99 -8.00 -32.52
C ASN A 201 10.29 -7.00 -33.46
N ARG A 202 9.18 -7.44 -34.07
CA ARG A 202 8.36 -6.60 -34.94
C ARG A 202 7.63 -5.53 -34.14
N LEU A 203 7.01 -5.85 -33.00
CA LEU A 203 6.34 -4.85 -32.17
C LEU A 203 7.28 -3.75 -31.65
N GLU A 204 8.55 -4.06 -31.40
CA GLU A 204 9.54 -3.06 -30.96
C GLU A 204 9.89 -2.05 -32.07
N GLU A 205 9.66 -2.39 -33.35
CA GLU A 205 9.76 -1.42 -34.46
C GLU A 205 8.65 -0.35 -34.40
N VAL A 206 7.56 -0.60 -33.67
CA VAL A 206 6.40 0.31 -33.60
C VAL A 206 6.77 1.57 -32.82
N LYS A 207 6.79 2.68 -33.54
CA LYS A 207 7.04 4.01 -32.98
C LYS A 207 5.77 4.57 -32.37
N LEU A 208 5.81 4.91 -31.09
CA LEU A 208 4.72 5.56 -30.38
C LEU A 208 4.58 7.02 -30.85
N LYS A 209 3.35 7.53 -30.79
CA LYS A 209 3.04 8.93 -31.14
C LYS A 209 3.79 9.87 -30.18
N LYS A 210 4.27 11.02 -30.68
CA LYS A 210 4.89 12.02 -29.81
C LYS A 210 3.82 12.69 -28.95
N THR A 211 4.15 12.91 -27.67
CA THR A 211 3.50 13.93 -26.83
C THR A 211 4.39 15.18 -26.80
N ASN A 212 3.91 16.28 -26.21
CA ASN A 212 4.37 17.65 -26.49
C ASN A 212 5.83 18.02 -26.13
N VAL A 213 6.71 17.10 -25.67
CA VAL A 213 7.96 17.51 -24.99
C VAL A 213 9.28 16.85 -25.46
N GLN A 214 9.36 15.82 -26.32
CA GLN A 214 10.69 15.36 -26.80
C GLN A 214 10.79 14.81 -28.24
N LYS A 215 11.99 15.00 -28.82
CA LYS A 215 12.46 14.38 -30.07
C LYS A 215 13.02 12.98 -29.76
N GLY A 216 12.13 12.04 -29.48
CA GLY A 216 12.42 10.61 -29.42
C GLY A 216 11.29 9.84 -30.10
N LEU A 217 11.56 8.62 -30.55
CA LEU A 217 10.52 7.70 -31.00
C LEU A 217 10.47 6.58 -29.97
N SER A 218 9.71 6.79 -28.90
CA SER A 218 9.45 5.74 -27.93
C SER A 218 8.87 4.53 -28.63
N GLN A 219 9.21 3.36 -28.12
CA GLN A 219 8.82 2.08 -28.70
C GLN A 219 8.06 1.27 -27.66
N ILE A 220 7.24 0.34 -28.13
CA ILE A 220 6.72 -0.73 -27.29
C ILE A 220 7.92 -1.56 -26.80
N LYS A 221 7.92 -1.94 -25.53
CA LYS A 221 8.98 -2.76 -24.92
C LYS A 221 8.43 -4.10 -24.46
N SER A 222 9.29 -5.12 -24.48
CA SER A 222 9.08 -6.31 -23.67
C SER A 222 8.96 -5.91 -22.19
N LEU A 223 8.23 -6.69 -21.39
CA LEU A 223 8.16 -6.47 -19.94
C LEU A 223 9.56 -6.54 -19.30
N LYS A 224 10.42 -7.41 -19.81
CA LYS A 224 11.79 -7.58 -19.32
C LYS A 224 12.60 -6.30 -19.52
N ASP A 225 12.60 -5.75 -20.73
CA ASP A 225 13.34 -4.51 -21.04
C ASP A 225 12.72 -3.30 -20.36
N PHE A 226 11.39 -3.30 -20.19
CA PHE A 226 10.69 -2.25 -19.45
C PHE A 226 11.09 -2.23 -17.97
N LEU A 227 11.16 -3.40 -17.31
CA LEU A 227 11.43 -3.49 -15.87
C LEU A 227 12.91 -3.43 -15.51
N THR A 228 13.82 -3.81 -16.41
CA THR A 228 15.27 -3.87 -16.16
C THR A 228 15.85 -2.55 -15.57
N PRO A 229 15.50 -1.35 -16.07
CA PRO A 229 15.98 -0.08 -15.51
C PRO A 229 15.51 0.24 -14.08
N PHE A 230 14.55 -0.53 -13.55
CA PHE A 230 13.99 -0.33 -12.21
C PHE A 230 14.55 -1.32 -11.18
N LYS A 231 15.54 -2.16 -11.53
CA LYS A 231 16.16 -3.11 -10.59
C LYS A 231 16.71 -2.44 -9.32
N ASP A 232 17.32 -1.28 -9.48
CA ASP A 232 17.95 -0.52 -8.39
C ASP A 232 17.11 0.67 -7.90
N LYS A 233 15.82 0.72 -8.28
CA LYS A 233 14.87 1.77 -7.87
C LYS A 233 13.86 1.20 -6.89
N ASP A 234 13.55 1.94 -5.82
CA ASP A 234 12.53 1.54 -4.84
C ASP A 234 11.09 1.85 -5.33
N VAL A 235 10.73 1.25 -6.47
CA VAL A 235 9.42 1.40 -7.10
C VAL A 235 8.76 0.04 -7.24
N ASN A 236 7.46 -0.01 -6.94
CA ASN A 236 6.61 -1.17 -7.15
C ASN A 236 5.76 -1.04 -8.41
N PHE A 237 5.35 -2.17 -8.96
CA PHE A 237 4.55 -2.25 -10.16
C PHE A 237 3.20 -2.92 -9.89
N PHE A 238 2.13 -2.21 -10.22
CA PHE A 238 0.80 -2.80 -10.35
C PHE A 238 0.65 -3.25 -11.80
N ILE A 239 0.66 -4.56 -12.03
CA ILE A 239 0.69 -5.13 -13.39
C ILE A 239 -0.70 -5.64 -13.72
N GLU A 240 -1.39 -4.97 -14.65
CA GLU A 240 -2.68 -5.44 -15.15
C GLU A 240 -2.49 -6.63 -16.08
N ILE A 241 -2.96 -7.79 -15.62
CA ILE A 241 -3.13 -8.97 -16.46
C ILE A 241 -4.48 -8.88 -17.13
N LYS A 242 -4.48 -8.67 -18.46
CA LYS A 242 -5.72 -8.58 -19.23
C LYS A 242 -6.59 -9.83 -19.05
N PRO A 243 -7.92 -9.69 -18.98
CA PRO A 243 -8.78 -10.78 -18.53
C PRO A 243 -8.62 -12.06 -19.36
N ILE A 244 -8.48 -13.19 -18.63
CA ILE A 244 -8.51 -14.56 -19.17
C ILE A 244 -7.30 -14.88 -20.06
N SER A 245 -6.10 -14.92 -19.48
CA SER A 245 -4.93 -15.52 -20.14
C SER A 245 -4.00 -16.21 -19.14
N ARG A 246 -4.14 -17.53 -19.02
CA ARG A 246 -3.27 -18.36 -18.17
C ARG A 246 -1.81 -18.28 -18.62
N LYS A 247 -1.59 -18.19 -19.94
CA LYS A 247 -0.26 -18.08 -20.53
C LYS A 247 0.40 -16.74 -20.20
N LEU A 248 -0.35 -15.65 -20.23
CA LEU A 248 0.15 -14.32 -19.83
C LEU A 248 0.57 -14.34 -18.36
N VAL A 249 -0.26 -14.89 -17.46
CA VAL A 249 0.09 -15.05 -16.03
C VAL A 249 1.43 -15.76 -15.87
N ILE A 250 1.61 -16.92 -16.50
CA ILE A 250 2.84 -17.73 -16.39
C ILE A 250 4.05 -16.96 -16.94
N ASN A 251 3.93 -16.33 -18.10
CA ASN A 251 5.05 -15.66 -18.73
C ASN A 251 5.43 -14.36 -18.01
N THR A 252 4.46 -13.61 -17.47
CA THR A 252 4.73 -12.46 -16.59
C THR A 252 5.47 -12.90 -15.32
N ILE A 253 5.04 -14.00 -14.69
CA ILE A 253 5.72 -14.59 -13.53
C ILE A 253 7.19 -14.91 -13.86
N LYS A 254 7.45 -15.59 -14.98
CA LYS A 254 8.81 -15.94 -15.41
C LYS A 254 9.72 -14.72 -15.57
N VAL A 255 9.22 -13.64 -16.17
CA VAL A 255 9.98 -12.39 -16.32
C VAL A 255 10.30 -11.78 -14.95
N LEU A 256 9.35 -11.76 -14.01
CA LEU A 256 9.57 -11.23 -12.67
C LEU A 256 10.56 -12.09 -11.86
N GLU A 257 10.56 -13.41 -12.06
CA GLU A 257 11.55 -14.32 -11.48
C GLU A 257 12.94 -14.08 -12.02
N GLU A 258 13.08 -13.99 -13.33
CA GLU A 258 14.35 -13.71 -13.99
C GLU A 258 14.98 -12.39 -13.50
N LEU A 259 14.16 -11.37 -13.28
CA LEU A 259 14.62 -10.06 -12.81
C LEU A 259 14.73 -9.94 -11.29
N ASN A 260 14.32 -10.95 -10.51
CA ASN A 260 14.17 -10.89 -9.05
C ASN A 260 13.27 -9.72 -8.58
N MET A 261 12.18 -9.47 -9.32
CA MET A 261 11.25 -8.35 -9.07
C MET A 261 9.87 -8.77 -8.55
N LYS A 262 9.68 -10.07 -8.24
CA LYS A 262 8.41 -10.60 -7.71
C LYS A 262 7.88 -9.81 -6.50
N GLU A 263 8.76 -9.50 -5.56
CA GLU A 263 8.40 -8.81 -4.31
C GLU A 263 8.00 -7.35 -4.54
N ARG A 264 8.26 -6.79 -5.72
CA ARG A 264 7.89 -5.43 -6.11
C ARG A 264 6.76 -5.41 -7.13
N ALA A 265 6.03 -6.51 -7.28
CA ALA A 265 4.90 -6.62 -8.18
C ALA A 265 3.61 -6.92 -7.43
N VAL A 266 2.50 -6.35 -7.91
CA VAL A 266 1.13 -6.68 -7.52
C VAL A 266 0.34 -6.94 -8.79
N PHE A 267 -0.32 -8.08 -8.90
CA PHE A 267 -1.14 -8.40 -10.07
C PHE A 267 -2.55 -7.83 -9.91
N ILE A 268 -3.00 -7.04 -10.88
CA ILE A 268 -4.38 -6.55 -10.90
C ILE A 268 -5.11 -7.12 -12.12
N SER A 269 -6.40 -7.45 -11.99
CA SER A 269 -7.16 -8.00 -13.12
C SER A 269 -8.67 -7.90 -12.92
N PHE A 270 -9.42 -7.65 -14.01
CA PHE A 270 -10.88 -7.82 -14.02
C PHE A 270 -11.30 -9.30 -14.10
N GLY A 271 -10.40 -10.18 -14.55
CA GLY A 271 -10.67 -11.60 -14.70
C GLY A 271 -10.22 -12.38 -13.46
N PHE A 272 -11.14 -12.76 -12.57
CA PHE A 272 -10.81 -13.50 -11.34
C PHE A 272 -10.02 -14.80 -11.61
N LYS A 273 -10.21 -15.44 -12.77
CA LYS A 273 -9.43 -16.62 -13.19
C LYS A 273 -7.92 -16.34 -13.25
N ASN A 274 -7.51 -15.13 -13.64
CA ASN A 274 -6.09 -14.75 -13.64
C ASN A 274 -5.52 -14.70 -12.22
N ILE A 275 -6.29 -14.21 -11.25
CA ILE A 275 -5.91 -14.21 -9.82
C ILE A 275 -5.76 -15.64 -9.30
N VAL A 276 -6.71 -16.52 -9.63
CA VAL A 276 -6.68 -17.94 -9.26
C VAL A 276 -5.48 -18.66 -9.89
N TRP A 277 -5.22 -18.44 -11.19
CA TRP A 277 -4.05 -19.02 -11.87
C TRP A 277 -2.75 -18.49 -11.27
N LYS A 278 -2.65 -17.19 -10.99
CA LYS A 278 -1.47 -16.61 -10.33
C LYS A 278 -1.21 -17.35 -9.02
N LYS A 279 -2.23 -17.54 -8.17
CA LYS A 279 -2.09 -18.32 -6.94
C LYS A 279 -1.68 -19.78 -7.17
N THR A 280 -1.96 -20.36 -8.33
CA THR A 280 -1.49 -21.72 -8.66
C THR A 280 -0.01 -21.75 -9.02
N TYR A 281 0.51 -20.70 -9.66
CA TYR A 281 1.84 -20.68 -10.26
C TYR A 281 2.89 -19.92 -9.46
N LEU A 282 2.48 -18.84 -8.81
CA LEU A 282 3.33 -18.03 -7.95
C LEU A 282 2.45 -17.37 -6.89
N THR A 283 2.45 -18.01 -5.75
CA THR A 283 1.63 -17.62 -4.61
C THR A 283 2.13 -16.34 -3.92
N THR A 284 3.43 -16.02 -4.02
CA THR A 284 4.07 -14.94 -3.24
C THR A 284 3.86 -13.51 -3.77
N ILE A 285 3.11 -13.34 -4.86
CA ILE A 285 2.78 -12.02 -5.40
C ILE A 285 1.38 -11.64 -4.91
N ASN A 286 1.22 -10.46 -4.30
CA ASN A 286 -0.09 -9.94 -3.95
C ASN A 286 -0.92 -9.57 -5.17
N ASN A 287 -2.22 -9.40 -4.95
CA ASN A 287 -3.15 -9.17 -6.05
C ASN A 287 -4.33 -8.28 -5.66
N GLY A 288 -4.90 -7.63 -6.67
CA GLY A 288 -6.11 -6.83 -6.56
C GLY A 288 -7.14 -7.17 -7.63
N TYR A 289 -8.39 -7.24 -7.23
CA TYR A 289 -9.50 -7.48 -8.13
C TYR A 289 -10.04 -6.16 -8.68
N LEU A 290 -9.89 -5.95 -10.00
CA LEU A 290 -10.43 -4.78 -10.68
C LEU A 290 -11.93 -4.92 -10.89
N TYR A 291 -12.67 -3.87 -10.54
CA TYR A 291 -14.13 -3.89 -10.59
C TYR A 291 -14.71 -2.59 -11.14
N SER A 292 -15.42 -2.65 -12.26
CA SER A 292 -15.98 -1.47 -12.94
C SER A 292 -17.48 -1.25 -12.74
N LYS A 293 -18.19 -2.22 -12.16
CA LYS A 293 -19.65 -2.14 -12.00
C LYS A 293 -20.03 -1.41 -10.72
N ASP A 294 -21.25 -0.88 -10.66
CA ASP A 294 -21.82 -0.45 -9.38
C ASP A 294 -22.13 -1.70 -8.55
N PHE A 295 -21.57 -1.76 -7.35
CA PHE A 295 -21.78 -2.89 -6.46
C PHE A 295 -23.24 -2.97 -5.98
N SER A 296 -23.89 -1.83 -5.74
CA SER A 296 -25.25 -1.75 -5.22
C SER A 296 -26.32 -2.31 -6.17
N SER A 297 -25.99 -2.47 -7.45
CA SER A 297 -26.86 -3.07 -8.46
C SER A 297 -26.66 -4.58 -8.65
N ASN A 298 -25.62 -5.19 -8.06
CA ASN A 298 -25.18 -6.55 -8.39
C ASN A 298 -25.01 -7.50 -7.19
N GLY A 299 -25.24 -7.05 -5.95
CA GLY A 299 -25.15 -7.92 -4.77
C GLY A 299 -25.17 -7.18 -3.44
N THR A 300 -25.14 -7.95 -2.35
CA THR A 300 -25.04 -7.46 -0.97
C THR A 300 -23.57 -7.28 -0.55
N PHE A 301 -23.27 -6.44 0.44
CA PHE A 301 -21.90 -6.31 0.95
C PHE A 301 -21.27 -7.67 1.33
N LEU A 302 -22.09 -8.59 1.83
CA LEU A 302 -21.65 -9.94 2.17
C LEU A 302 -21.17 -10.72 0.93
N ASP A 303 -21.84 -10.57 -0.22
CA ASP A 303 -21.42 -11.20 -1.48
C ASP A 303 -20.05 -10.67 -1.93
N LEU A 304 -19.82 -9.36 -1.83
CA LEU A 304 -18.50 -8.76 -2.11
C LEU A 304 -17.43 -9.33 -1.19
N LEU A 305 -17.73 -9.34 0.10
CA LEU A 305 -16.79 -9.76 1.13
C LEU A 305 -16.40 -11.22 0.93
N ILE A 306 -17.38 -12.11 0.74
CA ILE A 306 -17.16 -13.54 0.47
C ILE A 306 -16.29 -13.70 -0.78
N PHE A 307 -16.61 -12.97 -1.85
CA PHE A 307 -15.87 -13.04 -3.09
C PHE A 307 -14.40 -12.62 -2.90
N LEU A 308 -14.14 -11.47 -2.26
CA LEU A 308 -12.79 -10.95 -2.05
C LEU A 308 -11.97 -11.83 -1.09
N ILE A 309 -12.58 -12.35 -0.02
CA ILE A 309 -11.94 -13.30 0.89
C ILE A 309 -11.52 -14.57 0.13
N SER A 310 -12.41 -15.13 -0.71
CA SER A 310 -12.09 -16.32 -1.51
C SER A 310 -10.92 -16.08 -2.49
N LEU A 311 -10.81 -14.86 -3.02
CA LEU A 311 -9.73 -14.46 -3.90
C LEU A 311 -8.47 -14.00 -3.15
N ASP A 312 -8.50 -13.86 -1.83
CA ASP A 312 -7.44 -13.26 -1.02
C ASP A 312 -6.84 -12.02 -1.71
N SER A 313 -7.73 -11.09 -2.05
CA SER A 313 -7.46 -10.00 -2.99
C SER A 313 -7.80 -8.66 -2.37
N THR A 314 -7.03 -7.63 -2.73
CA THR A 314 -7.46 -6.25 -2.51
C THR A 314 -8.64 -5.92 -3.42
N PHE A 315 -9.39 -4.88 -3.08
CA PHE A 315 -10.49 -4.41 -3.91
C PHE A 315 -10.08 -3.17 -4.71
N ASN A 316 -10.15 -3.24 -6.04
CA ASN A 316 -9.69 -2.16 -6.90
C ASN A 316 -10.88 -1.65 -7.75
N PRO A 317 -11.80 -0.85 -7.16
CA PRO A 317 -13.02 -0.42 -7.84
C PRO A 317 -12.83 0.79 -8.73
N GLN A 318 -13.74 0.98 -9.67
CA GLN A 318 -13.92 2.26 -10.33
C GLN A 318 -14.42 3.30 -9.31
N TYR A 319 -13.77 4.46 -9.24
CA TYR A 319 -13.94 5.42 -8.14
C TYR A 319 -15.32 6.07 -8.03
N GLN A 320 -16.11 6.10 -9.12
CA GLN A 320 -17.47 6.63 -9.09
C GLN A 320 -18.41 5.76 -8.25
N ASN A 321 -18.08 4.47 -8.10
CA ASN A 321 -18.94 3.49 -7.43
C ASN A 321 -18.55 3.25 -5.96
N ILE A 322 -17.56 3.99 -5.44
CA ILE A 322 -17.04 3.79 -4.09
C ILE A 322 -17.82 4.60 -3.05
N LYS A 323 -18.18 3.95 -1.93
CA LYS A 323 -18.79 4.58 -0.76
C LYS A 323 -17.88 4.38 0.45
N GLU A 324 -17.78 5.41 1.30
CA GLU A 324 -16.91 5.40 2.48
C GLU A 324 -17.25 4.25 3.45
N ASP A 325 -18.55 3.95 3.64
CA ASP A 325 -18.98 2.86 4.53
C ASP A 325 -18.48 1.49 4.06
N ILE A 326 -18.46 1.24 2.74
CA ILE A 326 -17.91 0.02 2.15
C ILE A 326 -16.39 -0.04 2.36
N VAL A 327 -15.67 1.07 2.15
CA VAL A 327 -14.22 1.14 2.40
C VAL A 327 -13.90 0.82 3.85
N ARG A 328 -14.61 1.44 4.80
CA ARG A 328 -14.44 1.18 6.24
C ARG A 328 -14.73 -0.27 6.60
N LYS A 329 -15.83 -0.84 6.09
CA LYS A 329 -16.17 -2.25 6.34
C LYS A 329 -15.10 -3.19 5.79
N LEU A 330 -14.62 -3.00 4.55
CA LEU A 330 -13.56 -3.84 3.97
C LEU A 330 -12.25 -3.73 4.76
N ASN A 331 -11.86 -2.52 5.17
CA ASN A 331 -10.68 -2.30 6.00
C ASN A 331 -10.74 -3.07 7.33
N ASN A 332 -11.92 -3.21 7.95
CA ASN A 332 -12.08 -4.01 9.18
C ASN A 332 -11.78 -5.51 8.97
N TYR A 333 -11.90 -6.02 7.73
CA TYR A 333 -11.52 -7.40 7.37
C TYR A 333 -10.08 -7.50 6.83
N GLY A 334 -9.30 -6.42 6.93
CA GLY A 334 -7.95 -6.33 6.36
C GLY A 334 -7.95 -6.38 4.83
N ILE A 335 -9.02 -5.96 4.17
CA ILE A 335 -9.10 -5.87 2.71
C ILE A 335 -8.93 -4.40 2.31
N THR A 336 -7.78 -4.09 1.71
CA THR A 336 -7.47 -2.72 1.28
C THR A 336 -8.17 -2.36 -0.02
N VAL A 337 -8.48 -1.06 -0.19
CA VAL A 337 -9.21 -0.55 -1.35
C VAL A 337 -8.32 0.40 -2.17
N TRP A 338 -8.28 0.19 -3.49
CA TRP A 338 -7.38 0.87 -4.44
C TRP A 338 -8.15 1.37 -5.67
N PRO A 339 -8.91 2.47 -5.56
CA PRO A 339 -9.72 2.98 -6.66
C PRO A 339 -8.94 3.48 -7.87
N TRP A 340 -9.55 3.34 -9.05
CA TRP A 340 -9.06 3.83 -10.33
C TRP A 340 -10.21 4.44 -11.17
N THR A 341 -9.96 5.21 -12.22
CA THR A 341 -8.83 6.13 -12.36
C THR A 341 -9.32 7.49 -11.89
N VAL A 342 -8.68 8.08 -10.87
CA VAL A 342 -9.13 9.31 -10.21
C VAL A 342 -8.30 10.49 -10.70
N ASP A 343 -8.80 11.20 -11.70
CA ASP A 343 -8.06 12.30 -12.35
C ASP A 343 -8.49 13.69 -11.87
N GLY A 344 -9.75 13.82 -11.48
CA GLY A 344 -10.31 15.10 -11.01
C GLY A 344 -9.87 15.39 -9.59
N ILE A 345 -9.24 16.55 -9.37
CA ILE A 345 -8.70 16.91 -8.05
C ILE A 345 -9.76 16.89 -6.93
N LYS A 346 -11.01 17.27 -7.24
CA LYS A 346 -12.14 17.17 -6.30
C LYS A 346 -12.44 15.73 -5.89
N ASP A 347 -12.37 14.79 -6.83
CA ASP A 347 -12.56 13.37 -6.56
C ASP A 347 -11.37 12.78 -5.81
N ILE A 348 -10.15 13.24 -6.10
CA ILE A 348 -8.96 12.84 -5.35
C ILE A 348 -9.13 13.17 -3.86
N TYR A 349 -9.54 14.40 -3.51
CA TYR A 349 -9.79 14.73 -2.10
C TYR A 349 -10.87 13.89 -1.45
N ARG A 350 -12.00 13.73 -2.15
CA ARG A 350 -13.13 12.92 -1.68
C ARG A 350 -12.69 11.49 -1.39
N VAL A 351 -11.90 10.88 -2.27
CA VAL A 351 -11.43 9.50 -2.14
C VAL A 351 -10.31 9.39 -1.10
N TYR A 352 -9.40 10.36 -1.04
CA TYR A 352 -8.28 10.42 -0.11
C TYR A 352 -8.73 10.39 1.37
N THR A 353 -9.89 10.99 1.68
CA THR A 353 -10.44 11.01 3.04
C THR A 353 -11.24 9.76 3.41
N MET A 354 -11.53 8.85 2.48
CA MET A 354 -12.34 7.63 2.73
C MET A 354 -11.58 6.50 3.43
N GLY A 355 -10.26 6.63 3.62
CA GLY A 355 -9.42 5.56 4.16
C GLY A 355 -9.07 4.48 3.14
N VAL A 356 -8.98 4.84 1.85
CA VAL A 356 -8.40 3.97 0.81
C VAL A 356 -6.90 3.81 1.02
N MET A 357 -6.32 2.74 0.47
CA MET A 357 -4.87 2.49 0.58
C MET A 357 -4.08 3.21 -0.52
N GLY A 358 -4.67 3.37 -1.70
CA GLY A 358 -4.04 4.15 -2.75
C GLY A 358 -5.01 4.59 -3.83
N ILE A 359 -4.57 5.54 -4.65
CA ILE A 359 -5.35 6.18 -5.71
C ILE A 359 -4.58 6.05 -7.03
N THR A 360 -5.16 5.35 -8.00
CA THR A 360 -4.60 5.29 -9.35
C THR A 360 -5.07 6.50 -10.16
N THR A 361 -4.11 7.26 -10.71
CA THR A 361 -4.38 8.52 -11.42
C THR A 361 -3.49 8.68 -12.64
N ASN A 362 -4.02 9.29 -13.71
CA ASN A 362 -3.22 9.70 -14.87
C ASN A 362 -2.44 11.00 -14.60
N ASN A 363 -2.82 11.75 -13.56
CA ASN A 363 -2.34 13.10 -13.27
C ASN A 363 -1.39 13.11 -12.06
N PHE A 364 -0.40 12.21 -12.06
CA PHE A 364 0.55 12.08 -10.95
C PHE A 364 1.31 13.39 -10.66
N ASP A 365 1.59 14.16 -11.71
CA ASP A 365 2.21 15.49 -11.64
C ASP A 365 1.40 16.49 -10.79
N SER A 366 0.08 16.40 -10.82
CA SER A 366 -0.80 17.29 -10.05
C SER A 366 -0.77 16.99 -8.54
N VAL A 367 -0.46 15.76 -8.14
CA VAL A 367 -0.51 15.33 -6.73
C VAL A 367 0.86 15.24 -6.06
N LYS A 368 1.96 15.19 -6.84
CA LYS A 368 3.31 14.92 -6.34
C LYS A 368 3.81 15.89 -5.26
N ASP A 369 3.28 17.10 -5.22
CA ASP A 369 3.66 18.15 -4.27
C ASP A 369 2.56 18.57 -3.30
N GLU A 370 1.38 17.96 -3.41
CA GLU A 370 0.20 18.43 -2.72
C GLU A 370 -0.09 17.67 -1.43
N PHE A 371 0.18 16.36 -1.44
CA PHE A 371 -0.03 15.47 -0.31
C PHE A 371 1.32 15.19 0.38
N LEU A 372 1.40 15.56 1.66
CA LEU A 372 2.66 15.57 2.42
C LEU A 372 2.77 14.35 3.34
N TYR A 373 3.96 13.77 3.40
CA TYR A 373 4.35 12.71 4.31
C TYR A 373 5.08 13.32 5.50
N LEU A 374 4.65 12.97 6.72
CA LEU A 374 5.27 13.46 7.94
C LEU A 374 6.35 12.47 8.40
N SER A 375 7.48 13.01 8.85
CA SER A 375 8.54 12.27 9.52
C SER A 375 9.16 13.12 10.64
N ILE A 376 9.60 12.46 11.70
CA ILE A 376 10.29 13.04 12.85
C ILE A 376 11.55 12.22 13.17
N ASN A 377 12.52 12.84 13.83
CA ASN A 377 13.60 12.07 14.46
C ASN A 377 13.01 11.30 15.66
N GLU A 378 13.31 10.01 15.78
CA GLU A 378 12.74 9.15 16.82
C GLU A 378 13.34 9.41 18.21
N ASN A 379 14.48 10.11 18.29
CA ASN A 379 15.24 10.27 19.52
C ASN A 379 15.70 11.71 19.72
N TYR A 380 15.28 12.32 20.83
CA TYR A 380 15.77 13.63 21.26
C TYR A 380 16.37 13.53 22.66
N ASP A 381 17.34 14.39 22.94
CA ASP A 381 17.87 14.60 24.27
C ASP A 381 17.41 15.98 24.78
N TYR A 382 16.93 16.02 26.02
CA TYR A 382 16.55 17.23 26.72
C TYR A 382 17.36 17.34 28.01
N ILE A 383 18.05 18.47 28.20
CA ILE A 383 18.82 18.75 29.41
C ILE A 383 17.94 19.56 30.35
N ILE A 384 17.79 19.12 31.59
CA ILE A 384 16.99 19.83 32.59
C ILE A 384 17.50 21.27 32.75
N GLY A 385 16.59 22.24 32.60
CA GLY A 385 16.89 23.67 32.63
C GLY A 385 17.23 24.29 31.27
N SER A 386 17.23 23.52 30.17
CA SER A 386 17.29 24.05 28.80
C SER A 386 15.88 24.20 28.18
N GLU A 387 15.82 24.70 26.94
CA GLU A 387 14.65 24.59 26.07
C GLU A 387 14.96 23.61 24.92
N LEU A 388 13.94 22.86 24.48
CA LEU A 388 14.01 22.03 23.27
C LEU A 388 12.80 22.32 22.39
N GLU A 389 13.02 22.95 21.23
CA GLU A 389 12.00 23.12 20.19
C GLU A 389 12.13 22.03 19.14
N ILE A 390 11.03 21.32 18.87
CA ILE A 390 11.00 20.20 17.93
C ILE A 390 10.15 20.59 16.71
N PHE A 391 10.62 20.23 15.51
CA PHE A 391 9.95 20.50 14.24
C PHE A 391 9.66 19.20 13.49
N VAL A 392 8.50 19.14 12.83
CA VAL A 392 8.10 18.02 11.99
C VAL A 392 8.56 18.27 10.56
N ASN A 393 9.21 17.28 9.95
CA ASN A 393 9.57 17.33 8.53
C ASN A 393 8.36 16.91 7.68
N ASN A 394 8.13 17.63 6.58
CA ASN A 394 7.10 17.34 5.60
C ASN A 394 7.79 17.09 4.26
N TYR A 395 7.61 15.89 3.74
CA TYR A 395 8.11 15.50 2.44
C TYR A 395 6.96 15.46 1.45
N SER A 396 7.14 16.04 0.26
CA SER A 396 6.30 15.69 -0.88
C SER A 396 6.79 14.43 -1.57
N LEU A 397 5.97 13.86 -2.48
CA LEU A 397 6.43 12.74 -3.30
C LEU A 397 7.66 13.13 -4.13
N SER A 398 7.71 14.35 -4.66
CA SER A 398 8.87 14.81 -5.43
C SER A 398 10.14 15.04 -4.59
N GLY A 399 10.09 14.83 -3.28
CA GLY A 399 11.22 14.97 -2.36
C GLY A 399 11.40 16.38 -1.80
N LYS A 400 10.46 17.31 -2.03
CA LYS A 400 10.50 18.64 -1.38
C LYS A 400 10.33 18.46 0.11
N ASN A 401 11.28 18.97 0.89
CA ASN A 401 11.24 18.95 2.34
C ASN A 401 10.96 20.35 2.90
N THR A 402 9.99 20.46 3.79
CA THR A 402 9.73 21.66 4.58
C THR A 402 9.52 21.30 6.04
N GLN A 403 9.94 22.16 6.96
CA GLN A 403 9.65 21.99 8.38
C GLN A 403 8.38 22.75 8.77
N ARG A 404 7.61 22.17 9.68
CA ARG A 404 6.46 22.86 10.27
C ARG A 404 6.29 22.52 11.74
N ARG A 405 5.52 23.38 12.40
CA ARG A 405 5.05 23.14 13.77
C ARG A 405 3.84 22.21 13.75
N GLY A 406 3.81 21.28 14.68
CA GLY A 406 2.65 20.47 15.03
C GLY A 406 2.26 20.71 16.49
N ASN A 407 1.19 20.05 16.91
CA ASN A 407 0.81 19.98 18.32
C ASN A 407 1.45 18.75 18.93
N LEU A 408 2.30 18.95 19.94
CA LEU A 408 2.94 17.87 20.66
C LEU A 408 1.90 17.14 21.54
N MET A 409 1.90 15.82 21.47
CA MET A 409 0.96 14.96 22.18
C MET A 409 1.76 14.02 23.09
N LEU A 410 1.63 14.20 24.41
CA LEU A 410 2.28 13.34 25.40
C LEU A 410 1.58 11.98 25.46
N VAL A 411 2.36 10.91 25.34
CA VAL A 411 1.90 9.52 25.49
C VAL A 411 2.25 8.99 26.87
N SER A 412 3.48 9.23 27.33
CA SER A 412 3.95 8.80 28.64
C SER A 412 4.99 9.80 29.14
N ASP A 413 4.85 10.28 30.37
CA ASP A 413 5.78 11.21 31.01
C ASP A 413 7.05 10.52 31.54
N GLY A 414 6.98 9.21 31.80
CA GLY A 414 8.08 8.45 32.41
C GLY A 414 8.56 9.05 33.74
N ASP A 415 7.65 9.66 34.49
CA ASP A 415 7.87 10.36 35.77
C ASP A 415 8.89 11.53 35.70
N THR A 416 9.17 12.03 34.50
CA THR A 416 10.08 13.16 34.28
C THR A 416 9.50 14.49 34.76
N GLY A 417 8.17 14.59 34.92
CA GLY A 417 7.47 15.82 35.26
C GLY A 417 7.54 16.86 34.15
N ILE A 418 7.54 16.41 32.90
CA ILE A 418 7.78 17.27 31.73
C ILE A 418 6.66 18.29 31.56
N ARG A 419 7.03 19.52 31.26
CA ARG A 419 6.10 20.57 30.82
C ARG A 419 6.45 20.98 29.41
N TYR A 420 5.42 21.07 28.58
CA TYR A 420 5.55 21.44 27.19
C TYR A 420 4.46 22.41 26.77
N HIS A 421 4.78 23.24 25.77
CA HIS A 421 3.83 24.16 25.15
C HIS A 421 4.03 24.14 23.64
N LYS A 422 2.95 23.86 22.90
CA LYS A 422 2.97 23.70 21.43
C LYS A 422 3.96 22.62 20.99
N ASN A 423 5.12 23.01 20.46
CA ASN A 423 6.18 22.14 19.96
C ASN A 423 7.47 22.27 20.77
N LYS A 424 7.41 22.87 21.96
CA LYS A 424 8.55 23.10 22.84
C LYS A 424 8.41 22.35 24.16
N ILE A 425 9.48 21.69 24.56
CA ILE A 425 9.68 21.24 25.93
C ILE A 425 10.41 22.35 26.68
N ILE A 426 9.80 22.78 27.78
CA ILE A 426 10.22 23.97 28.54
C ILE A 426 10.77 23.63 29.92
N GLU A 427 10.41 22.47 30.47
CA GLU A 427 10.84 22.07 31.81
C GLU A 427 10.70 20.56 31.99
N ALA A 428 11.54 19.99 32.85
CA ALA A 428 11.36 18.69 33.47
C ALA A 428 11.94 18.73 34.90
N LYS A 429 11.49 17.82 35.76
CA LYS A 429 11.90 17.74 37.17
C LYS A 429 12.90 16.62 37.43
N ASN A 430 12.74 15.49 36.75
CA ASN A 430 13.54 14.28 36.96
C ASN A 430 14.09 13.75 35.63
N GLU A 431 15.18 12.99 35.71
CA GLU A 431 15.66 12.20 34.57
C GLU A 431 14.69 11.07 34.23
N GLY A 432 14.66 10.67 32.97
CA GLY A 432 13.78 9.60 32.50
C GLY A 432 13.53 9.67 31.00
N VAL A 433 12.52 8.94 30.54
CA VAL A 433 12.17 8.87 29.11
C VAL A 433 10.69 9.18 28.94
N ALA A 434 10.40 10.29 28.27
CA ALA A 434 9.06 10.67 27.88
C ALA A 434 8.81 10.29 26.41
N TYR A 435 7.57 9.90 26.09
CA TYR A 435 7.15 9.49 24.75
C TYR A 435 6.11 10.45 24.19
N PHE A 436 6.28 10.82 22.93
CA PHE A 436 5.45 11.80 22.25
C PHE A 436 5.15 11.39 20.81
N TYR A 437 4.13 12.03 20.24
CA TYR A 437 3.97 12.16 18.79
C TYR A 437 3.47 13.57 18.47
N PHE A 438 3.51 13.96 17.20
CA PHE A 438 2.87 15.18 16.74
C PHE A 438 1.53 14.89 16.08
N ASN A 439 0.53 15.69 16.43
CA ASN A 439 -0.67 15.87 15.62
C ASN A 439 -0.51 17.14 14.78
N VAL A 440 -0.63 17.02 13.46
CA VAL A 440 -0.46 18.11 12.51
C VAL A 440 -1.78 18.33 11.76
N PRO A 441 -2.48 19.45 12.00
CA PRO A 441 -3.64 19.83 11.20
C PRO A 441 -3.21 20.17 9.77
N ILE A 442 -3.89 19.56 8.79
CA ILE A 442 -3.67 19.80 7.37
C ILE A 442 -4.98 20.31 6.77
N LYS A 443 -4.88 21.42 6.05
CA LYS A 443 -5.96 21.94 5.23
C LYS A 443 -5.69 21.50 3.79
N LEU A 444 -6.55 20.62 3.28
CA LEU A 444 -6.53 20.23 1.87
C LEU A 444 -6.96 21.44 1.01
N PRO A 445 -6.56 21.53 -0.27
CA PRO A 445 -6.89 22.70 -1.09
C PRO A 445 -8.40 22.91 -1.33
N ASN A 446 -9.23 21.87 -1.21
CA ASN A 446 -10.70 22.02 -1.20
C ASN A 446 -11.27 22.66 0.09
N GLY A 447 -10.41 22.92 1.09
CA GLY A 447 -10.77 23.51 2.37
C GLY A 447 -11.08 22.50 3.47
N GLU A 448 -11.18 21.20 3.15
CA GLU A 448 -11.33 20.15 4.16
C GLU A 448 -10.13 20.12 5.09
N LYS A 449 -10.39 19.78 6.35
CA LYS A 449 -9.37 19.68 7.38
C LYS A 449 -9.25 18.23 7.79
N ILE A 450 -8.03 17.72 7.75
CA ILE A 450 -7.65 16.41 8.27
C ILE A 450 -6.58 16.60 9.33
N ASN A 451 -6.35 15.57 10.13
CA ASN A 451 -5.19 15.50 11.01
C ASN A 451 -4.24 14.43 10.48
N LYS A 452 -2.93 14.69 10.48
CA LYS A 452 -1.91 13.67 10.25
C LYS A 452 -1.03 13.55 11.48
N THR A 453 -0.46 12.38 11.69
CA THR A 453 0.44 12.13 12.82
C THR A 453 1.86 11.77 12.35
N THR A 454 2.84 12.08 13.18
CA THR A 454 4.20 11.50 13.06
C THR A 454 4.22 10.09 13.64
N GLU A 455 5.36 9.41 13.48
CA GLU A 455 5.69 8.27 14.34
C GLU A 455 5.85 8.69 15.81
N LEU A 456 5.84 7.68 16.68
CA LEU A 456 6.16 7.83 18.09
C LEU A 456 7.67 8.12 18.22
N PHE A 457 8.02 9.13 19.01
CA PHE A 457 9.41 9.43 19.33
C PHE A 457 9.60 9.56 20.83
N LYS A 458 10.84 9.41 21.29
CA LYS A 458 11.20 9.56 22.69
C LYS A 458 12.09 10.76 22.94
N VAL A 459 11.95 11.31 24.14
CA VAL A 459 12.79 12.38 24.68
C VAL A 459 13.48 11.84 25.92
N ASN A 460 14.80 11.70 25.87
CA ASN A 460 15.60 11.33 27.03
C ASN A 460 15.88 12.59 27.83
N VAL A 461 15.29 12.68 29.02
CA VAL A 461 15.49 13.79 29.96
C VAL A 461 16.72 13.47 30.81
N LYS A 462 17.72 14.34 30.77
CA LYS A 462 19.02 14.16 31.42
C LYS A 462 19.36 15.35 32.32
N LEU A 463 20.09 15.10 33.40
CA LEU A 463 20.79 16.15 34.12
C LEU A 463 21.97 16.66 33.29
N LYS A 464 22.39 17.89 33.59
CA LYS A 464 23.43 18.61 32.86
C LYS A 464 24.83 18.07 33.15
#